data_AF-A0A8H9CNJ6-F1
#
_entry.id   AF-A0A8H9CNJ6-F1
#
_cell.length_a   1.000
_cell.length_b   1.000
_cell.length_c   1.000
_cell.angle_alpha   90.00
_cell.angle_beta   90.00
_cell.angle_gamma   90.00
#
_symmetry.space_group_name_H-M   'P 1'
#
loop_
_entity.id
_entity.type
_entity.pdbx_description
1 polymer ?
#
loop_
_entity_poly.entity_id
_entity_poly.type
_entity_poly.pdbx_seq_one_letter_code
_entity_poly.pdbx_strand_id
1 'polypeptide(L)'
;MDSGAHRRPWERRVSKNRYQPAPFRDRYGIGFHFAFGYGSSGHLLRNRTIVAVCSDGDEAQFINAAGLVVPCVAMDGLPELLRHAIRREYGQIIGDGQFAKPAHVLKAMEGAGTLRKWVTCYFGLAEFCFYFDDDTAWDAHEQAEIAGLTPAYILEMAELERRHQRRQRLASEIADSPQGLPDLPTPAELEERRQKAIAERLAELREQRRQALEQDRQLGAWLRGELPAPPLLRSVA
;
A
#
# COMPACT_ATOMS: atom_id res chain seq x y z
N MET A 1 -14.75 14.54 47.69
CA MET A 1 -13.87 13.43 47.25
C MET A 1 -14.10 13.27 45.78
N ASP A 2 -13.28 13.94 44.98
CA ASP A 2 -13.45 14.08 43.54
C ASP A 2 -12.38 13.21 42.88
N SER A 3 -12.79 12.06 42.33
CA SER A 3 -11.89 11.08 41.73
C SER A 3 -11.72 11.40 40.25
N GLY A 4 -10.84 12.35 39.97
CA GLY A 4 -10.38 12.65 38.61
C GLY A 4 -9.69 11.43 38.00
N ALA A 5 -10.42 10.69 37.17
CA ALA A 5 -9.86 9.63 36.35
C ALA A 5 -8.97 10.23 35.25
N HIS A 6 -7.68 10.34 35.52
CA HIS A 6 -6.64 10.58 34.51
C HIS A 6 -6.68 9.45 33.46
N ARG A 7 -7.23 9.74 32.29
CA ARG A 7 -7.08 8.87 31.12
C ARG A 7 -5.67 9.00 30.57
N ARG A 8 -5.03 7.85 30.31
CA ARG A 8 -3.65 7.79 29.79
C ARG A 8 -3.64 8.18 28.29
N PRO A 9 -2.60 8.88 27.80
CA PRO A 9 -2.54 9.41 26.43
C PRO A 9 -2.49 8.36 25.30
N TRP A 10 -2.43 7.06 25.61
CA TRP A 10 -2.34 5.97 24.62
C TRP A 10 -3.62 5.14 24.48
N GLU A 11 -4.70 5.47 25.20
CA GLU A 11 -6.04 4.97 24.87
C GLU A 11 -6.49 5.58 23.53
N ARG A 12 -5.88 5.13 22.43
CA ARG A 12 -6.46 5.25 21.10
C ARG A 12 -7.83 4.64 21.22
N ARG A 13 -8.87 5.47 21.08
CA ARG A 13 -10.20 4.98 20.73
C ARG A 13 -9.98 4.07 19.52
N VAL A 14 -10.09 2.77 19.73
CA VAL A 14 -10.43 1.85 18.65
C VAL A 14 -11.83 2.27 18.26
N SER A 15 -11.91 3.26 17.37
CA SER A 15 -13.16 3.62 16.73
C SER A 15 -13.62 2.34 16.06
N LYS A 16 -14.70 1.75 16.57
CA LYS A 16 -15.40 0.66 15.91
C LYS A 16 -15.59 1.11 14.47
N ASN A 17 -14.80 0.54 13.55
CA ASN A 17 -14.87 0.81 12.13
C ASN A 17 -16.29 0.41 11.71
N ARG A 18 -17.18 1.41 11.63
CA ARG A 18 -18.44 1.24 10.93
C ARG A 18 -18.04 1.00 9.48
N TYR A 19 -18.19 -0.24 9.04
CA TYR A 19 -18.09 -0.60 7.63
C TYR A 19 -18.98 0.35 6.84
N GLN A 20 -18.38 1.36 6.22
CA GLN A 20 -19.05 2.08 5.14
C GLN A 20 -18.80 1.24 3.90
N PRO A 21 -19.85 0.69 3.26
CA PRO A 21 -19.66 0.03 1.97
C PRO A 21 -18.99 1.04 1.03
N ALA A 22 -17.97 0.59 0.30
CA ALA A 22 -17.31 1.40 -0.70
C ALA A 22 -18.37 2.05 -1.62
N PRO A 23 -18.19 3.30 -2.07
CA PRO A 23 -19.19 4.01 -2.89
C PRO A 23 -19.28 3.46 -4.32
N PHE A 24 -18.66 2.32 -4.57
CA PHE A 24 -18.70 1.58 -5.82
C PHE A 24 -18.62 0.08 -5.53
N ARG A 25 -19.07 -0.72 -6.50
CA ARG A 25 -18.91 -2.16 -6.53
C ARG A 25 -17.87 -2.53 -7.58
N ASP A 26 -16.81 -3.20 -7.15
CA ASP A 26 -15.87 -3.87 -8.04
C ASP A 26 -16.51 -5.16 -8.58
N ARG A 27 -16.90 -5.16 -9.86
CA ARG A 27 -17.63 -6.28 -10.48
C ARG A 27 -16.82 -7.57 -10.52
N TYR A 28 -15.50 -7.46 -10.56
CA TYR A 28 -14.60 -8.58 -10.76
C TYR A 28 -13.81 -8.95 -9.50
N GLY A 29 -14.03 -8.25 -8.38
CA GLY A 29 -13.32 -8.50 -7.12
C GLY A 29 -11.81 -8.29 -7.24
N ILE A 30 -11.37 -7.40 -8.12
CA ILE A 30 -9.95 -7.09 -8.38
C ILE A 30 -9.29 -6.38 -7.20
N GLY A 31 -10.09 -5.71 -6.37
CA GLY A 31 -9.63 -4.93 -5.23
C GLY A 31 -9.32 -3.49 -5.61
N PHE A 32 -10.09 -2.86 -6.51
CA PHE A 32 -9.98 -1.43 -6.74
C PHE A 32 -10.29 -0.65 -5.45
N HIS A 33 -9.55 0.42 -5.18
CA HIS A 33 -9.75 1.26 -4.00
C HIS A 33 -9.40 2.72 -4.32
N PHE A 34 -9.92 3.67 -3.53
CA PHE A 34 -9.48 5.05 -3.64
C PHE A 34 -8.11 5.26 -3.00
N ALA A 35 -7.39 6.28 -3.46
CA ALA A 35 -6.12 6.72 -2.88
C ALA A 35 -6.23 7.24 -1.42
N PHE A 36 -7.44 7.63 -0.97
CA PHE A 36 -7.70 8.23 0.34
C PHE A 36 -8.63 7.32 1.18
N GLY A 37 -8.22 6.07 1.39
CA GLY A 37 -8.95 5.12 2.24
C GLY A 37 -8.24 4.91 3.58
N TYR A 38 -9.00 4.92 4.69
CA TYR A 38 -8.49 4.52 6.00
C TYR A 38 -7.95 3.09 5.96
N GLY A 39 -6.63 2.94 5.87
CA GLY A 39 -5.94 1.64 5.88
C GLY A 39 -4.87 1.46 4.81
N SER A 40 -4.80 2.31 3.78
CA SER A 40 -3.71 2.26 2.79
C SER A 40 -2.47 3.02 3.29
N SER A 41 -1.99 2.71 4.50
CA SER A 41 -0.59 2.96 4.85
C SER A 41 0.22 1.87 4.18
N GLY A 42 0.42 1.99 2.87
CA GLY A 42 1.04 0.93 2.10
C GLY A 42 1.06 1.24 0.61
N HIS A 43 2.19 0.89 0.02
CA HIS A 43 2.49 0.78 -1.40
C HIS A 43 1.25 0.66 -2.31
N LEU A 44 1.04 1.64 -3.17
CA LEU A 44 -0.08 1.68 -4.09
C LEU A 44 0.27 1.07 -5.44
N LEU A 45 -0.72 0.47 -6.07
CA LEU A 45 -0.64 -0.01 -7.45
C LEU A 45 -1.44 0.91 -8.35
N ARG A 46 -0.81 1.43 -9.41
CA ARG A 46 -1.44 2.47 -10.25
C ARG A 46 -2.72 1.96 -10.91
N ASN A 47 -2.70 0.71 -11.36
CA ASN A 47 -3.86 0.18 -12.05
C ASN A 47 -5.01 -0.18 -11.11
N ARG A 48 -4.77 -0.35 -9.80
CA ARG A 48 -5.79 -0.61 -8.77
C ARG A 48 -6.30 0.63 -8.04
N THR A 49 -5.51 1.70 -8.03
CA THR A 49 -5.84 2.93 -7.31
C THR A 49 -6.73 3.84 -8.13
N ILE A 50 -7.95 4.09 -7.69
CA ILE A 50 -8.87 5.08 -8.26
C ILE A 50 -8.47 6.46 -7.77
N VAL A 51 -8.19 7.37 -8.70
CA VAL A 51 -7.79 8.76 -8.41
C VAL A 51 -8.80 9.79 -8.91
N ALA A 52 -9.66 9.38 -9.86
CA ALA A 52 -10.69 10.24 -10.38
C ALA A 52 -12.00 9.51 -10.62
N VAL A 53 -13.10 10.22 -10.44
CA VAL A 53 -14.43 9.78 -10.85
C VAL A 53 -15.04 10.87 -11.72
N CYS A 54 -15.50 10.46 -12.89
CA CYS A 54 -16.28 11.28 -13.81
C CYS A 54 -17.75 10.88 -13.63
N SER A 55 -18.67 11.79 -13.37
CA SER A 55 -20.10 11.46 -13.22
C SER A 55 -21.01 12.61 -13.67
N ASP A 56 -22.16 12.28 -14.25
CA ASP A 56 -23.23 13.22 -14.60
C ASP A 56 -24.44 13.17 -13.64
N GLY A 57 -24.35 12.36 -12.58
CA GLY A 57 -25.41 12.13 -11.59
C GLY A 57 -26.19 10.85 -11.79
N ASP A 58 -26.26 10.34 -13.03
CA ASP A 58 -26.95 9.07 -13.35
C ASP A 58 -25.93 7.96 -13.62
N GLU A 59 -24.86 8.28 -14.34
CA GLU A 59 -23.75 7.39 -14.63
C GLU A 59 -22.45 7.88 -13.99
N ALA A 60 -21.50 6.95 -13.82
CA ALA A 60 -20.15 7.27 -13.38
C ALA A 60 -19.11 6.39 -14.07
N GLN A 61 -17.95 6.99 -14.37
CA GLN A 61 -16.74 6.31 -14.79
C GLN A 61 -15.66 6.51 -13.74
N PHE A 62 -15.08 5.39 -13.30
CA PHE A 62 -13.98 5.37 -12.35
C PHE A 62 -12.68 5.29 -13.11
N ILE A 63 -11.73 6.15 -12.77
CA ILE A 63 -10.45 6.27 -13.47
C ILE A 63 -9.32 5.98 -12.48
N ASN A 64 -8.46 5.04 -12.84
CA ASN A 64 -7.31 4.68 -12.02
C ASN A 64 -6.13 5.67 -12.18
N ALA A 65 -5.08 5.50 -11.37
CA ALA A 65 -3.90 6.35 -11.40
C ALA A 65 -3.06 6.21 -12.67
N ALA A 66 -3.31 5.17 -13.47
CA ALA A 66 -2.75 4.99 -14.81
C ALA A 66 -3.59 5.68 -15.91
N GLY A 67 -4.71 6.33 -15.55
CA GLY A 67 -5.59 7.02 -16.48
C GLY A 67 -6.60 6.13 -17.20
N LEU A 68 -6.73 4.86 -16.82
CA LEU A 68 -7.64 3.90 -17.44
C LEU A 68 -8.99 3.85 -16.73
N VAL A 69 -10.06 3.66 -17.49
CA VAL A 69 -11.39 3.39 -16.95
C VAL A 69 -11.44 1.99 -16.37
N VAL A 70 -11.89 1.86 -15.12
CA VAL A 70 -12.03 0.58 -14.43
C VAL A 70 -13.49 0.12 -14.37
N PRO A 71 -13.76 -1.19 -14.40
CA PRO A 71 -15.12 -1.75 -14.46
C PRO A 71 -15.82 -1.76 -13.09
N CYS A 72 -15.85 -0.61 -12.43
CA CYS A 72 -16.58 -0.39 -11.19
C CYS A 72 -17.97 0.18 -11.48
N VAL A 73 -18.94 -0.20 -10.65
CA VAL A 73 -20.33 0.28 -10.73
C VAL A 73 -20.58 1.24 -9.57
N ALA A 74 -21.14 2.41 -9.86
CA ALA A 74 -21.53 3.36 -8.82
C ALA A 74 -22.54 2.74 -7.84
N MET A 75 -22.40 3.07 -6.56
CA MET A 75 -23.36 2.73 -5.52
C MET A 75 -23.98 4.02 -4.97
N ASP A 76 -25.10 3.92 -4.27
CA ASP A 76 -25.87 5.07 -3.75
C ASP A 76 -25.04 6.02 -2.84
N GLY A 77 -23.93 5.55 -2.27
CA GLY A 77 -23.01 6.37 -1.46
C GLY A 77 -22.07 7.27 -2.27
N LEU A 78 -22.01 7.12 -3.60
CA LEU A 78 -21.11 7.89 -4.45
C LEU A 78 -21.35 9.40 -4.39
N PRO A 79 -22.58 9.92 -4.55
CA PRO A 79 -22.82 11.36 -4.52
C PRO A 79 -22.33 12.03 -3.24
N GLU A 80 -22.50 11.39 -2.09
CA GLU A 80 -22.03 11.93 -0.80
C GLU A 80 -20.49 11.96 -0.73
N LEU A 81 -19.81 10.91 -1.21
CA LEU A 81 -18.35 10.89 -1.28
C LEU A 81 -17.80 11.98 -2.22
N LEU A 82 -18.45 12.21 -3.36
CA LEU A 82 -18.03 13.24 -4.32
C LEU A 82 -18.17 14.66 -3.78
N ARG A 83 -19.02 14.92 -2.78
CA ARG A 83 -19.13 16.24 -2.11
C ARG A 83 -17.85 16.65 -1.39
N HIS A 84 -17.04 15.69 -0.96
CA HIS A 84 -15.79 15.94 -0.27
C HIS A 84 -14.57 15.93 -1.20
N ALA A 85 -14.76 15.62 -2.48
CA ALA A 85 -13.69 15.56 -3.47
C ALA A 85 -13.36 16.95 -4.03
N ILE A 86 -12.15 17.11 -4.57
CA ILE A 86 -11.80 18.32 -5.30
C ILE A 86 -12.48 18.28 -6.66
N ARG A 87 -13.54 19.09 -6.80
CA ARG A 87 -14.28 19.26 -8.05
C ARG A 87 -13.44 20.03 -9.06
N ARG A 88 -13.15 19.43 -10.20
CA ARG A 88 -12.60 20.10 -11.38
C ARG A 88 -13.56 19.92 -12.56
N GLU A 89 -14.08 21.03 -13.05
CA GLU A 89 -14.96 21.07 -14.22
C GLU A 89 -14.15 21.18 -15.50
N TYR A 90 -13.49 20.11 -15.94
CA TYR A 90 -12.92 20.06 -17.29
C TYR A 90 -13.01 18.63 -17.83
N GLY A 91 -13.72 18.51 -18.96
CA GLY A 91 -14.02 17.27 -19.65
C GLY A 91 -12.97 16.96 -20.71
N GLN A 92 -12.22 15.89 -20.47
CA GLN A 92 -11.83 15.01 -21.55
C GLN A 92 -11.74 13.60 -20.98
N ILE A 93 -12.78 12.82 -21.19
CA ILE A 93 -12.65 11.36 -21.10
C ILE A 93 -11.85 10.96 -22.33
N ILE A 94 -10.58 10.63 -22.14
CA ILE A 94 -9.74 10.10 -23.22
C ILE A 94 -10.12 8.62 -23.35
N GLY A 95 -10.74 8.27 -24.48
CA GLY A 95 -11.35 6.98 -24.72
C GLY A 95 -10.33 5.90 -25.05
N ASP A 96 -9.42 5.59 -24.13
CA ASP A 96 -8.48 4.49 -24.29
C ASP A 96 -8.68 3.44 -23.18
N GLY A 97 -8.84 2.17 -23.60
CA GLY A 97 -9.10 1.01 -22.76
C GLY A 97 -10.48 0.37 -22.99
N GLN A 98 -10.61 -0.92 -22.71
CA GLN A 98 -11.80 -1.71 -23.10
C GLN A 98 -13.08 -1.35 -22.31
N PHE A 99 -12.95 -0.64 -21.19
CA PHE A 99 -14.07 -0.19 -20.37
C PHE A 99 -14.41 1.29 -20.57
N ALA A 100 -13.61 2.00 -21.38
CA ALA A 100 -13.90 3.39 -21.72
C ALA A 100 -15.13 3.48 -22.64
N LYS A 101 -15.86 4.60 -22.55
CA LYS A 101 -16.96 4.87 -23.48
C LYS A 101 -16.35 5.08 -24.87
N PRO A 102 -16.89 4.45 -25.93
CA PRO A 102 -16.37 4.64 -27.28
C PRO A 102 -16.39 6.11 -27.71
N ALA A 103 -15.43 6.53 -28.53
CA ALA A 103 -15.30 7.92 -28.97
C ALA A 103 -16.57 8.47 -29.65
N HIS A 104 -17.33 7.64 -30.38
CA HIS A 104 -18.60 8.07 -30.98
C HIS A 104 -19.68 8.36 -29.94
N VAL A 105 -19.72 7.60 -28.84
CA VAL A 105 -20.61 7.85 -27.70
C VAL A 105 -20.21 9.15 -27.01
N LEU A 106 -18.91 9.35 -26.77
CA LEU A 106 -18.40 10.58 -26.17
C LEU A 106 -18.72 11.82 -27.02
N LYS A 107 -18.54 11.74 -28.34
CA LYS A 107 -18.93 12.81 -29.28
C LYS A 107 -20.43 13.07 -29.29
N ALA A 108 -21.25 12.02 -29.23
CA ALA A 108 -22.71 12.17 -29.13
C ALA A 108 -23.12 12.87 -27.83
N MET A 109 -22.48 12.52 -26.71
CA MET A 109 -22.70 13.16 -25.40
C MET A 109 -22.21 14.62 -25.38
N GLU A 110 -21.09 14.90 -26.05
CA GLU A 110 -20.59 16.26 -26.24
C GLU A 110 -21.59 17.09 -27.06
N GLY A 111 -22.06 16.57 -28.20
CA GLY A 111 -23.06 17.21 -29.06
C GLY A 111 -24.42 17.40 -28.38
N ALA A 112 -24.82 16.47 -27.51
CA ALA A 112 -26.01 16.58 -26.67
C ALA A 112 -25.84 17.53 -25.48
N GLY A 113 -24.64 18.07 -25.25
CA GLY A 113 -24.33 18.94 -24.12
C GLY A 113 -24.32 18.23 -22.76
N THR A 114 -24.43 16.89 -22.71
CA THR A 114 -24.41 16.12 -21.47
C THR A 114 -22.99 15.96 -20.94
N LEU A 115 -21.97 15.92 -21.80
CA LEU A 115 -20.56 15.87 -21.40
C LEU A 115 -20.16 17.05 -20.49
N ARG A 116 -20.79 18.23 -20.66
CA ARG A 116 -20.57 19.40 -19.80
C ARG A 116 -21.02 19.21 -18.35
N LYS A 117 -21.90 18.23 -18.10
CA LYS A 117 -22.35 17.86 -16.75
C LYS A 117 -21.38 16.90 -16.06
N TRP A 118 -20.46 16.28 -16.78
CA TRP A 118 -19.52 15.32 -16.21
C TRP A 118 -18.49 16.03 -15.34
N VAL A 119 -18.62 15.85 -14.03
CA VAL A 119 -17.70 16.43 -13.05
C VAL A 119 -16.59 15.44 -12.77
N THR A 120 -15.33 15.86 -12.92
CA THR A 120 -14.18 15.04 -12.49
C THR A 120 -13.80 15.41 -11.07
N CYS A 121 -13.99 14.47 -10.17
CA CYS A 121 -13.60 14.57 -8.77
C CYS A 121 -12.23 13.91 -8.58
N TYR A 122 -11.25 14.67 -8.10
CA TYR A 122 -9.90 14.18 -7.84
C TYR A 122 -9.68 13.90 -6.36
N PHE A 123 -8.91 12.85 -6.10
CA PHE A 123 -8.49 12.47 -4.77
C PHE A 123 -6.98 12.59 -4.64
N GLY A 124 -6.53 13.43 -3.71
CA GLY A 124 -5.11 13.57 -3.41
C GLY A 124 -4.54 12.26 -2.85
N LEU A 125 -3.28 11.98 -3.18
CA LEU A 125 -2.51 10.97 -2.47
C LEU A 125 -2.24 11.51 -1.06
N ALA A 126 -2.44 10.68 -0.04
CA ALA A 126 -1.99 11.02 1.30
C ALA A 126 -0.46 11.17 1.31
N GLU A 127 0.07 11.97 2.23
CA GLU A 127 1.50 12.32 2.35
C GLU A 127 2.44 11.09 2.43
N PHE A 128 1.91 9.91 2.74
CA PHE A 128 2.65 8.65 2.90
C PHE A 128 2.31 7.57 1.84
N CYS A 129 1.68 7.96 0.73
CA CYS A 129 1.32 7.04 -0.35
C CYS A 129 2.28 7.19 -1.54
N PHE A 130 2.96 6.12 -1.92
CA PHE A 130 3.75 6.04 -3.16
C PHE A 130 3.39 4.77 -3.94
N TYR A 131 3.72 4.76 -5.22
CA TYR A 131 3.44 3.63 -6.10
C TYR A 131 4.63 2.65 -6.13
N PHE A 132 4.36 1.36 -6.32
CA PHE A 132 5.43 0.35 -6.44
C PHE A 132 6.39 0.61 -7.63
N ASP A 133 5.92 1.31 -8.66
CA ASP A 133 6.71 1.68 -9.83
C ASP A 133 7.49 3.00 -9.66
N ASP A 134 7.39 3.64 -8.49
CA ASP A 134 8.24 4.77 -8.11
C ASP A 134 9.55 4.24 -7.51
N ASP A 135 10.60 4.19 -8.33
CA ASP A 135 11.92 3.72 -7.90
C ASP A 135 12.47 4.50 -6.70
N THR A 136 12.30 5.83 -6.69
CA THR A 136 12.86 6.67 -5.63
C THR A 136 12.15 6.42 -4.31
N ALA A 137 10.82 6.34 -4.33
CA ALA A 137 10.05 6.05 -3.13
C ALA A 137 10.25 4.61 -2.64
N TRP A 138 10.41 3.66 -3.55
CA TRP A 138 10.71 2.27 -3.21
C TRP A 138 12.09 2.12 -2.57
N ASP A 139 13.12 2.74 -3.14
CA ASP A 139 14.47 2.74 -2.57
C ASP A 139 14.46 3.34 -1.15
N ALA A 140 13.74 4.44 -0.94
CA ALA A 140 13.59 5.04 0.39
C ALA A 140 12.89 4.10 1.38
N HIS A 141 11.90 3.33 0.93
CA HIS A 141 11.25 2.31 1.74
C HIS A 141 12.19 1.15 2.09
N GLU A 142 12.97 0.64 1.12
CA GLU A 142 13.98 -0.39 1.38
C GLU A 142 14.99 0.08 2.43
N GLN A 143 15.48 1.32 2.31
CA GLN A 143 16.40 1.90 3.30
C GLN A 143 15.75 2.02 4.68
N ALA A 144 14.48 2.42 4.76
CA ALA A 144 13.76 2.52 6.03
C ALA A 144 13.58 1.15 6.72
N GLU A 145 13.24 0.12 5.95
CA GLU A 145 13.12 -1.27 6.44
C GLU A 145 14.45 -1.80 6.97
N ILE A 146 15.55 -1.60 6.22
CA ILE A 146 16.90 -2.00 6.65
C ILE A 146 17.34 -1.22 7.89
N ALA A 147 17.10 0.08 7.92
CA ALA A 147 17.39 0.91 9.08
C ALA A 147 16.63 0.43 10.33
N GLY A 148 15.40 -0.05 10.17
CA GLY A 148 14.59 -0.65 11.24
C GLY A 148 15.19 -1.90 11.86
N LEU A 149 16.02 -2.67 11.13
CA LEU A 149 16.72 -3.85 11.65
C LEU A 149 17.94 -3.50 12.52
N THR A 150 18.49 -2.30 12.35
CA THR A 150 19.76 -1.89 12.98
C THR A 150 19.67 -1.73 14.51
N PRO A 151 18.61 -1.13 15.09
CA PRO A 151 18.48 -1.00 16.55
C PRO A 151 18.43 -2.33 17.30
N ALA A 152 17.75 -3.34 16.76
CA ALA A 152 17.69 -4.67 17.38
C ALA A 152 19.07 -5.30 17.49
N TYR A 153 19.88 -5.15 16.43
CA TYR A 153 21.24 -5.65 16.38
C TYR A 153 22.18 -4.92 17.35
N ILE A 154 22.08 -3.59 17.45
CA ILE A 154 22.88 -2.81 18.42
C ILE A 154 22.62 -3.29 19.86
N LEU A 155 21.36 -3.57 20.19
CA LEU A 155 20.98 -4.10 21.51
C LEU A 155 21.54 -5.50 21.74
N GLU A 156 21.50 -6.36 20.73
CA GLU A 156 22.05 -7.73 20.80
C GLU A 156 23.56 -7.72 20.99
N MET A 157 24.29 -6.88 20.25
CA MET A 157 25.74 -6.67 20.42
C MET A 157 26.07 -6.21 21.85
N ALA A 158 25.38 -5.18 22.36
CA ALA A 158 25.63 -4.65 23.70
C ALA A 158 25.32 -5.69 24.80
N GLU A 159 24.33 -6.55 24.60
CA GLU A 159 24.04 -7.67 25.49
C GLU A 159 25.13 -8.75 25.43
N LEU A 160 25.62 -9.07 24.24
CA LEU A 160 26.71 -10.03 24.04
C LEU A 160 28.00 -9.55 24.73
N GLU A 161 28.38 -8.28 24.54
CA GLU A 161 29.53 -7.68 25.21
C GLU A 161 29.42 -7.77 26.73
N ARG A 162 28.24 -7.45 27.29
CA ARG A 162 27.97 -7.57 28.73
C ARG A 162 28.08 -9.02 29.23
N ARG A 163 27.73 -10.02 28.41
CA ARG A 163 27.88 -11.45 28.75
C ARG A 163 29.33 -11.89 28.70
N HIS A 164 30.09 -11.46 27.68
CA HIS A 164 31.53 -11.73 27.57
C HIS A 164 32.30 -11.13 28.75
N GLN A 165 32.02 -9.87 29.13
CA GLN A 165 32.63 -9.24 30.30
C GLN A 165 32.30 -9.98 31.60
N ARG A 166 31.05 -10.42 31.79
CA ARG A 166 30.66 -11.22 32.96
C ARG A 166 31.38 -12.57 33.01
N ARG A 167 31.51 -13.25 31.86
CA ARG A 167 32.25 -14.51 31.76
C ARG A 167 33.73 -14.34 32.07
N GLN A 168 34.37 -13.28 31.56
CA GLN A 168 35.77 -12.97 31.88
C GLN A 168 35.98 -12.74 33.38
N ARG A 169 35.08 -12.00 34.05
CA ARG A 169 35.13 -11.80 35.50
C ARG A 169 34.98 -13.11 36.27
N LEU A 170 33.96 -13.91 35.94
CA LEU A 170 33.73 -15.20 36.59
C LEU A 170 34.90 -16.18 36.38
N ALA A 171 35.49 -16.21 35.18
CA ALA A 171 36.66 -17.02 34.88
C ALA A 171 37.91 -16.58 35.67
N SER A 172 38.05 -15.29 35.96
CA SER A 172 39.14 -14.79 36.82
C SER A 172 38.93 -15.09 38.31
N GLU A 173 37.67 -15.31 38.73
CA GLU A 173 37.30 -15.56 40.13
C GLU A 173 37.25 -17.07 40.48
N ILE A 174 36.99 -17.94 39.51
CA ILE A 174 36.83 -19.38 39.72
C ILE A 174 37.87 -20.15 38.89
N ALA A 175 39.02 -20.45 39.49
CA ALA A 175 40.11 -21.20 38.84
C ALA A 175 39.74 -22.68 38.53
N ASP A 176 38.67 -23.22 39.13
CA ASP A 176 38.34 -24.66 39.13
C ASP A 176 36.82 -24.93 38.97
N SER A 177 36.15 -24.34 37.97
CA SER A 177 34.75 -24.72 37.65
C SER A 177 34.67 -25.63 36.43
N PRO A 178 34.18 -26.88 36.56
CA PRO A 178 34.15 -27.87 35.47
C PRO A 178 32.88 -27.86 34.61
N GLN A 179 31.99 -26.88 34.76
CA GLN A 179 30.80 -26.76 33.91
C GLN A 179 31.07 -25.77 32.78
N GLY A 180 31.36 -26.33 31.60
CA GLY A 180 31.50 -25.58 30.35
C GLY A 180 30.24 -24.78 30.07
N LEU A 181 30.30 -23.47 30.31
CA LEU A 181 29.28 -22.53 29.88
C LEU A 181 29.08 -22.68 28.37
N PRO A 182 27.83 -22.72 27.87
CA PRO A 182 27.58 -22.77 26.44
C PRO A 182 28.33 -21.65 25.73
N ASP A 183 28.86 -21.94 24.55
CA ASP A 183 29.65 -20.97 23.79
C ASP A 183 28.79 -19.76 23.43
N LEU A 184 29.31 -18.58 23.75
CA LEU A 184 28.69 -17.32 23.37
C LEU A 184 29.07 -17.04 21.92
N PRO A 185 28.14 -16.54 21.10
CA PRO A 185 28.48 -16.18 19.74
C PRO A 185 29.59 -15.13 19.70
N THR A 186 30.44 -15.21 18.70
CA THR A 186 31.48 -14.20 18.48
C THR A 186 30.86 -12.94 17.86
N PRO A 187 31.49 -11.76 18.00
CA PRO A 187 31.06 -10.56 17.28
C PRO A 187 31.00 -10.76 15.75
N ALA A 188 31.88 -11.60 15.20
CA ALA A 188 31.88 -11.93 13.77
C ALA A 188 30.64 -12.77 13.38
N GLU A 189 30.25 -13.75 14.20
CA GLU A 189 29.04 -14.55 13.98
C GLU A 189 27.77 -13.71 14.09
N LEU A 190 27.74 -12.71 14.98
CA LEU A 190 26.64 -11.75 15.04
C LEU A 190 26.56 -10.89 13.78
N GLU A 191 27.70 -10.36 13.31
CA GLU A 191 27.72 -9.54 12.09
C GLU A 191 27.32 -10.35 10.85
N GLU A 192 27.74 -11.62 10.77
CA GLU A 192 27.29 -12.54 9.73
C GLU A 192 25.76 -12.75 9.78
N ARG A 193 25.19 -12.97 10.97
CA ARG A 193 23.73 -13.08 11.14
C ARG A 193 23.01 -11.81 10.71
N ARG A 194 23.54 -10.63 11.05
CA ARG A 194 22.97 -9.35 10.62
C ARG A 194 22.99 -9.22 9.10
N GLN A 195 24.13 -9.47 8.48
CA GLN A 195 24.27 -9.40 7.02
C GLN A 195 23.31 -10.36 6.33
N LYS A 196 23.18 -11.58 6.87
CA LYS A 196 22.21 -12.57 6.40
C LYS A 196 20.77 -12.07 6.54
N ALA A 197 20.38 -11.53 7.69
CA ALA A 197 19.04 -11.00 7.91
C ALA A 197 18.72 -9.81 6.99
N ILE A 198 19.68 -8.92 6.74
CA ILE A 198 19.54 -7.82 5.78
C ILE A 198 19.38 -8.37 4.36
N ALA A 199 20.21 -9.33 3.96
CA ALA A 199 20.15 -9.93 2.63
C ALA A 199 18.82 -10.67 2.38
N GLU A 200 18.34 -11.43 3.37
CA GLU A 200 17.04 -12.10 3.35
C GLU A 200 15.91 -11.08 3.23
N ARG A 201 15.92 -10.01 4.03
CA ARG A 201 14.90 -8.95 3.98
C ARG A 201 14.88 -8.24 2.63
N LEU A 202 16.05 -7.92 2.08
CA LEU A 202 16.16 -7.32 0.75
C LEU A 202 15.64 -8.26 -0.35
N ALA A 203 15.92 -9.55 -0.26
CA ALA A 203 15.41 -10.54 -1.20
C ALA A 203 13.87 -10.63 -1.14
N GLU A 204 13.29 -10.64 0.06
CA GLU A 204 11.84 -10.59 0.27
C GLU A 204 11.21 -9.33 -0.35
N LEU A 205 11.76 -8.15 -0.07
CA LEU A 205 11.25 -6.88 -0.58
C LEU A 205 11.30 -6.83 -2.11
N ARG A 206 12.40 -7.28 -2.71
CA ARG A 206 12.54 -7.37 -4.18
C ARG A 206 11.52 -8.31 -4.79
N GLU A 207 11.31 -9.47 -4.17
CA GLU A 207 10.32 -10.44 -4.64
C GLU A 207 8.91 -9.87 -4.55
N GLN A 208 8.57 -9.24 -3.43
CA GLN A 208 7.30 -8.56 -3.24
C GLN A 208 7.07 -7.48 -4.31
N ARG A 209 8.08 -6.63 -4.55
CA ARG A 209 8.01 -5.58 -5.58
C ARG A 209 7.77 -6.18 -6.97
N ARG A 210 8.53 -7.21 -7.32
CA ARG A 210 8.44 -7.89 -8.62
C ARG A 210 7.04 -8.47 -8.84
N GLN A 211 6.51 -9.18 -7.85
CA GLN A 211 5.17 -9.76 -7.91
C GLN A 211 4.10 -8.67 -8.04
N ALA A 212 4.21 -7.58 -7.26
CA ALA A 212 3.26 -6.47 -7.31
C ALA A 212 3.26 -5.79 -8.69
N LEU A 213 4.46 -5.50 -9.24
CA LEU A 213 4.61 -4.90 -10.57
C LEU A 213 4.07 -5.81 -11.68
N GLU A 214 4.32 -7.12 -11.60
CA GLU A 214 3.80 -8.07 -12.59
C GLU A 214 2.26 -8.15 -12.54
N GLN A 215 1.67 -8.20 -11.34
CA GLN A 215 0.22 -8.16 -11.19
C GLN A 215 -0.38 -6.87 -11.76
N ASP A 216 0.25 -5.73 -11.49
CA ASP A 216 -0.21 -4.42 -11.99
C ASP A 216 -0.08 -4.31 -13.50
N ARG A 217 1.01 -4.83 -14.07
CA ARG A 217 1.23 -4.92 -15.52
C ARG A 217 0.14 -5.76 -16.20
N GLN A 218 -0.17 -6.94 -15.65
CA GLN A 218 -1.24 -7.79 -16.16
C GLN A 218 -2.61 -7.12 -16.05
N LEU A 219 -2.86 -6.43 -14.93
CA LEU A 219 -4.09 -5.68 -14.75
C LEU A 219 -4.21 -4.55 -15.79
N GLY A 220 -3.15 -3.76 -16.00
CA GLY A 220 -3.12 -2.70 -16.99
C GLY A 220 -3.29 -3.22 -18.43
N ALA A 221 -2.71 -4.37 -18.76
CA ALA A 221 -2.90 -5.03 -20.06
C ALA A 221 -4.36 -5.49 -20.25
N TRP A 222 -4.99 -6.04 -19.21
CA TRP A 222 -6.42 -6.33 -19.25
C TRP A 222 -7.27 -5.07 -19.38
N LEU A 223 -7.04 -4.02 -18.58
CA LEU A 223 -7.80 -2.77 -18.68
C LEU A 223 -7.69 -2.11 -20.07
N ARG A 224 -6.56 -2.29 -20.75
CA ARG A 224 -6.34 -1.85 -22.15
C ARG A 224 -6.99 -2.77 -23.20
N GLY A 225 -7.47 -3.95 -22.83
CA GLY A 225 -8.07 -4.93 -23.74
C GLY A 225 -7.07 -5.86 -24.42
N GLU A 226 -5.78 -5.81 -24.05
CA GLU A 226 -4.74 -6.70 -24.58
C GLU A 226 -4.87 -8.13 -24.05
N LEU A 227 -5.49 -8.28 -22.89
CA LEU A 227 -5.80 -9.56 -22.28
C LEU A 227 -7.32 -9.81 -22.30
N PRO A 228 -7.79 -11.00 -22.71
CA PRO A 228 -9.23 -11.30 -22.81
C PRO A 228 -9.95 -11.48 -21.47
N ALA A 229 -9.22 -11.70 -20.37
CA ALA A 229 -9.79 -12.00 -19.06
C ALA A 229 -8.97 -11.34 -17.94
N PRO A 230 -9.61 -10.95 -16.82
CA PRO A 230 -8.92 -10.31 -15.71
C PRO A 230 -7.87 -11.23 -15.08
N PRO A 231 -6.76 -10.67 -14.58
CA PRO A 231 -5.64 -11.46 -14.08
C PRO A 231 -6.00 -12.37 -12.90
N LEU A 232 -6.88 -11.93 -12.00
CA LEU A 232 -7.29 -12.76 -10.85
C LEU A 232 -8.13 -13.99 -11.24
N LEU A 233 -8.72 -14.03 -12.44
CA LEU A 233 -9.40 -15.21 -12.96
C LEU A 233 -8.46 -16.19 -13.66
N ARG A 234 -7.18 -15.82 -13.87
CA ARG A 234 -6.18 -16.68 -14.52
C ARG A 234 -5.41 -17.54 -13.53
N SER A 235 -5.37 -17.16 -12.25
CA SER A 235 -4.67 -17.89 -11.18
C SER A 235 -5.48 -19.04 -10.58
N VAL A 236 -6.64 -19.39 -11.16
CA VAL A 236 -7.55 -20.46 -10.69
C VAL A 236 -7.71 -21.57 -11.74
N ALA A 237 -6.76 -21.69 -12.68
CA ALA A 237 -6.76 -22.74 -13.71
C ALA A 237 -5.64 -23.76 -13.44
#